data_AF-A0A935Y9R8-F1
#
_entry.id   AF-A0A935Y9R8-F1
#
_cell.length_a   1.000
_cell.length_b   1.000
_cell.length_c   1.000
_cell.angle_alpha   90.00
_cell.angle_beta   90.00
_cell.angle_gamma   90.00
#
_symmetry.space_group_name_H-M   'P 1'
#
loop_
_entity.id
_entity.type
_entity.pdbx_description
1 polymer ?
#
loop_
_entity_poly.entity_id
_entity_poly.type
_entity_poly.pdbx_seq_one_letter_code
_entity_poly.pdbx_strand_id
1 'polypeptide(L)'
;MQHVLMNPYPFVLALLVILATILFAFLSRKYLERRIIKNALQHHIDATGFVFVSHLVTSIIYLIGFGWALLILPITQTFAHSLFAGAGISSLILGFASQQLFSNLISGVYLVIVKPFKIGDLVQIQDNIVM
;
A
#
# COMPACT_ATOMS: atom_id res chain seq x y z
N MET A 1 29.81 -4.03 24.26
CA MET A 1 29.49 -4.18 22.81
C MET A 1 29.66 -5.62 22.28
N GLN A 2 30.51 -6.49 22.86
CA GLN A 2 30.66 -7.89 22.38
C GLN A 2 29.50 -8.84 22.74
N HIS A 3 28.71 -8.55 23.78
CA HIS A 3 27.58 -9.41 24.18
C HIS A 3 26.38 -9.42 23.22
N VAL A 4 26.22 -8.43 22.34
CA VAL A 4 25.11 -8.37 21.36
C VAL A 4 25.33 -9.33 20.19
N LEU A 5 26.59 -9.67 19.88
CA LEU A 5 26.96 -10.56 18.76
C LEU A 5 26.87 -12.05 19.13
N MET A 6 26.88 -12.41 20.42
CA MET A 6 26.76 -13.80 20.89
C MET A 6 25.32 -14.24 21.15
N ASN A 7 24.34 -13.34 21.00
CA ASN A 7 22.94 -13.69 21.16
C ASN A 7 22.33 -14.04 19.79
N PRO A 8 21.97 -15.30 19.52
CA PRO A 8 21.42 -15.70 18.22
C PRO A 8 19.96 -15.27 18.02
N TYR A 9 19.25 -14.87 19.08
CA TYR A 9 17.82 -14.53 19.00
C TYR A 9 17.46 -13.47 17.93
N PRO A 10 18.15 -12.32 17.77
CA PRO A 10 17.83 -11.36 16.71
C PRO A 10 18.00 -11.92 15.30
N PHE A 11 19.00 -12.77 15.06
CA PHE A 11 19.23 -13.38 13.75
C PHE A 11 18.14 -14.42 13.42
N VAL A 12 17.77 -15.25 14.41
CA VAL A 12 16.68 -16.23 14.27
C VAL A 12 15.34 -15.53 14.05
N LEU A 13 15.06 -14.46 14.79
CA LEU A 13 13.84 -13.68 14.65
C LEU A 13 13.77 -13.00 13.26
N ALA A 14 14.86 -12.39 12.81
CA ALA A 14 14.92 -11.80 11.47
C ALA A 14 14.68 -12.86 10.38
N LEU A 15 15.28 -14.05 10.51
CA LEU A 15 15.05 -15.16 9.59
C LEU A 15 13.58 -15.61 9.57
N LEU A 16 12.95 -15.74 10.74
CA LEU A 16 11.53 -16.08 10.84
C LEU A 16 10.64 -15.00 10.21
N VAL A 17 10.95 -13.73 10.41
CA VAL A 17 10.21 -12.61 9.80
C VAL A 17 10.36 -12.61 8.28
N ILE A 18 11.57 -12.88 7.76
CA ILE A 18 11.79 -12.99 6.31
C ILE A 18 11.00 -14.18 5.75
N LEU A 19 11.05 -15.35 6.39
CA LEU A 19 10.28 -16.52 5.98
C LEU A 19 8.77 -16.25 6.00
N ALA A 20 8.27 -15.62 7.07
CA ALA A 20 6.87 -15.22 7.19
C ALA A 20 6.49 -14.21 6.11
N THR A 21 7.36 -13.24 5.79
CA THR A 21 7.14 -12.25 4.73
C THR A 21 7.02 -12.91 3.37
N ILE A 22 7.96 -13.81 3.03
CA ILE A 22 7.94 -14.56 1.77
C ILE A 22 6.69 -15.43 1.68
N LEU A 23 6.34 -16.12 2.76
CA LEU A 23 5.13 -16.94 2.82
C LEU A 23 3.86 -16.09 2.63
N PHE A 24 3.80 -14.94 3.29
CA PHE A 24 2.66 -14.02 3.19
C PHE A 24 2.55 -13.39 1.81
N ALA A 25 3.67 -12.99 1.19
CA ALA A 25 3.73 -12.48 -0.18
C ALA A 25 3.33 -13.57 -1.19
N PHE A 26 3.76 -14.80 -0.99
CA PHE A 26 3.35 -15.93 -1.82
C PHE A 26 1.84 -16.19 -1.69
N LEU A 27 1.32 -16.17 -0.46
CA LEU A 27 -0.10 -16.38 -0.20
C LEU A 27 -0.96 -15.25 -0.77
N SER A 28 -0.54 -13.98 -0.63
CA SER A 28 -1.24 -12.82 -1.17
C SER A 28 -1.30 -12.86 -2.69
N ARG A 29 -0.16 -13.13 -3.36
CA ARG A 29 -0.08 -13.30 -4.81
C ARG A 29 -0.99 -14.44 -5.27
N LYS A 30 -0.90 -15.60 -4.63
CA LYS A 30 -1.73 -16.78 -4.95
C LYS A 30 -3.22 -16.52 -4.71
N TYR A 31 -3.58 -15.76 -3.68
CA TYR A 31 -4.97 -15.39 -3.39
C TYR A 31 -5.53 -14.44 -4.45
N LEU A 32 -4.78 -13.37 -4.78
CA LEU A 32 -5.15 -12.42 -5.83
C LEU A 32 -5.30 -13.12 -7.18
N GLU A 33 -4.29 -13.89 -7.60
CA GLU A 33 -4.30 -14.61 -8.87
C GLU A 33 -5.49 -15.58 -8.97
N ARG A 34 -5.77 -16.35 -7.91
CA ARG A 34 -6.87 -17.32 -7.91
C ARG A 34 -8.25 -16.69 -7.96
N ARG A 35 -8.45 -15.55 -7.29
CA ARG A 35 -9.76 -14.88 -7.23
C ARG A 35 -10.10 -14.17 -8.53
N ILE A 36 -9.10 -13.67 -9.26
CA ILE A 36 -9.37 -12.64 -10.27
C ILE A 36 -8.96 -13.07 -11.68
N ILE A 37 -7.96 -13.95 -11.87
CA ILE A 37 -7.65 -14.49 -13.21
C ILE A 37 -8.79 -15.37 -13.73
N LYS A 38 -9.43 -16.16 -12.84
CA LYS A 38 -10.59 -16.98 -13.20
C LYS A 38 -11.79 -16.14 -13.64
N ASN A 39 -11.98 -14.96 -13.05
CA ASN A 39 -13.11 -14.07 -13.36
C ASN A 39 -12.81 -13.13 -14.54
N ALA A 40 -11.55 -12.68 -14.69
CA ALA A 40 -11.14 -11.79 -15.78
C ALA A 40 -11.19 -12.48 -17.15
N LEU A 41 -10.82 -13.76 -17.23
CA LEU A 41 -10.95 -14.59 -18.45
C LEU A 41 -12.40 -14.80 -18.89
N GLN A 42 -13.37 -14.75 -17.96
CA GLN A 42 -14.80 -14.91 -18.29
C GLN A 42 -15.49 -13.61 -18.70
N HIS A 43 -14.93 -12.43 -18.39
CA HIS A 43 -15.64 -11.15 -18.53
C HIS A 43 -14.91 -10.09 -19.39
N HIS A 44 -13.90 -10.47 -20.18
CA HIS A 44 -13.15 -9.55 -21.05
C HIS A 44 -12.61 -8.31 -20.30
N ILE A 45 -12.22 -8.50 -19.04
CA ILE A 45 -11.63 -7.42 -18.23
C ILE A 45 -10.14 -7.37 -18.56
N ASP A 46 -9.63 -6.17 -18.86
CA ASP A 46 -8.20 -5.94 -19.11
C ASP A 46 -7.35 -6.46 -17.94
N ALA A 47 -6.67 -7.59 -18.18
CA ALA A 47 -5.85 -8.26 -17.17
C ALA A 47 -4.68 -7.37 -16.70
N THR A 48 -4.30 -6.36 -17.48
CA THR A 48 -3.17 -5.45 -17.22
C THR A 48 -3.33 -4.68 -15.91
N GLY A 49 -4.50 -4.08 -15.67
CA GLY A 49 -4.76 -3.33 -14.44
C GLY A 49 -4.70 -4.22 -13.19
N PHE A 50 -5.15 -5.46 -13.33
CA PHE A 50 -5.12 -6.44 -12.25
C PHE A 50 -3.68 -6.91 -11.93
N VAL A 51 -2.90 -7.24 -12.97
CA VAL A 51 -1.48 -7.61 -12.80
C VAL A 51 -0.72 -6.48 -12.12
N PHE A 52 -0.99 -5.23 -12.52
CA PHE A 52 -0.41 -4.05 -11.88
C PHE A 52 -0.75 -3.98 -10.38
N VAL A 53 -2.03 -4.11 -9.98
CA VAL A 53 -2.43 -4.08 -8.57
C VAL A 53 -1.80 -5.24 -7.78
N SER A 54 -1.74 -6.44 -8.36
CA SER A 54 -1.10 -7.61 -7.72
C SER A 54 0.38 -7.37 -7.47
N HIS A 55 1.09 -6.79 -8.44
CA HIS A 55 2.48 -6.39 -8.27
C HIS A 55 2.62 -5.30 -7.21
N LEU A 56 1.77 -4.25 -7.22
CA LEU A 56 1.82 -3.21 -6.20
C LEU A 56 1.63 -3.77 -4.78
N VAL A 57 0.62 -4.60 -4.56
CA VAL A 57 0.36 -5.21 -3.25
C VAL A 57 1.55 -6.08 -2.81
N THR A 58 2.07 -6.91 -3.72
CA THR A 58 3.20 -7.79 -3.42
C THR A 58 4.48 -6.98 -3.12
N SER A 59 4.74 -5.92 -3.88
CA SER A 59 5.86 -5.00 -3.65
C SER A 59 5.76 -4.30 -2.30
N ILE A 60 4.57 -3.86 -1.88
CA ILE A 60 4.35 -3.25 -0.57
C ILE A 60 4.65 -4.25 0.57
N ILE A 61 4.18 -5.50 0.43
CA ILE A 61 4.44 -6.56 1.42
C ILE A 61 5.94 -6.79 1.58
N TYR A 62 6.68 -6.88 0.47
CA TYR A 62 8.14 -7.03 0.53
C TYR A 62 8.81 -5.82 1.17
N LEU A 63 8.42 -4.60 0.79
CA LEU A 63 9.01 -3.38 1.33
C LEU A 63 8.83 -3.31 2.85
N ILE A 64 7.64 -3.62 3.36
CA ILE A 64 7.36 -3.63 4.80
C ILE A 64 8.09 -4.78 5.50
N GLY A 65 8.01 -6.00 4.97
CA GLY A 65 8.58 -7.17 5.64
C GLY A 65 10.11 -7.18 5.68
N PHE A 66 10.77 -6.79 4.57
CA PHE A 66 12.22 -6.60 4.58
C PHE A 66 12.63 -5.40 5.43
N GLY A 67 11.88 -4.29 5.37
CA GLY A 67 12.09 -3.15 6.25
C GLY A 67 12.04 -3.54 7.73
N TRP A 68 11.08 -4.38 8.12
CA TRP A 68 10.97 -4.89 9.49
C TRP A 68 12.15 -5.80 9.87
N ALA A 69 12.59 -6.68 8.96
CA ALA A 69 13.75 -7.52 9.20
C ALA A 69 15.04 -6.71 9.43
N LEU A 70 15.21 -5.60 8.70
CA LEU A 70 16.34 -4.67 8.86
C LEU A 70 16.38 -4.00 10.25
N LEU A 71 15.22 -3.76 10.87
CA LEU A 71 15.11 -3.18 12.22
C LEU A 71 15.48 -4.17 13.33
N ILE A 72 15.30 -5.47 13.08
CA ILE A 72 15.62 -6.55 14.05
C ILE A 72 17.13 -6.79 14.11
N LEU A 73 17.82 -6.66 12.97
CA LEU A 73 19.25 -6.91 12.87
C LEU A 73 20.04 -5.74 13.49
N PRO A 74 20.82 -5.98 14.57
CA PRO A 74 21.53 -4.91 15.29
C PRO A 74 22.53 -4.13 14.41
N ILE A 75 23.11 -4.81 13.42
CA ILE A 75 24.12 -4.22 12.52
C ILE A 75 23.51 -3.25 11.49
N THR A 76 22.24 -3.44 11.12
CA THR A 76 21.53 -2.58 10.16
C THR A 76 20.54 -1.63 10.82
N GLN A 77 20.29 -1.78 12.12
CA GLN A 77 19.24 -1.07 12.84
C GLN A 77 19.35 0.45 12.73
N THR A 78 20.55 1.03 12.89
CA THR A 78 20.76 2.48 12.78
C THR A 78 20.43 3.00 11.38
N PHE A 79 20.91 2.30 10.34
CA PHE A 79 20.61 2.65 8.95
C PHE A 79 19.11 2.51 8.64
N ALA A 80 18.49 1.43 9.13
CA ALA A 80 17.07 1.19 8.99
C ALA A 80 16.26 2.33 9.61
N HIS A 81 16.55 2.75 10.84
CA HIS A 81 15.87 3.88 11.49
C HIS A 81 15.97 5.17 10.67
N SER A 82 17.15 5.51 10.13
CA SER A 82 17.31 6.67 9.25
C SER A 82 16.49 6.54 7.96
N LEU A 83 16.45 5.34 7.35
CA LEU A 83 15.66 5.07 6.16
C LEU A 83 14.16 5.22 6.44
N PHE A 84 13.67 4.67 7.55
CA PHE A 84 12.27 4.80 7.96
C PHE A 84 11.89 6.24 8.31
N ALA A 85 12.79 7.01 8.92
CA ALA A 85 12.59 8.44 9.15
C ALA A 85 12.42 9.20 7.82
N GLY A 86 13.25 8.91 6.82
CA GLY A 86 13.10 9.47 5.47
C GLY A 86 11.82 9.00 4.77
N ALA A 87 11.48 7.72 4.87
CA ALA A 87 10.26 7.16 4.31
C ALA A 87 9.00 7.80 4.91
N GLY A 88 9.03 8.21 6.19
CA GLY A 88 7.95 8.97 6.83
C GLY A 88 7.68 10.30 6.10
N ILE A 89 8.73 11.06 5.79
CA ILE A 89 8.62 12.32 5.04
C ILE A 89 8.11 12.06 3.62
N SER A 90 8.66 11.06 2.93
CA SER A 90 8.20 10.67 1.59
C SER A 90 6.72 10.26 1.58
N SER A 91 6.25 9.60 2.64
CA SER A 91 4.84 9.21 2.79
C SER A 91 3.93 10.43 2.90
N LEU A 92 4.35 11.49 3.60
CA LEU A 92 3.60 12.75 3.66
C LEU A 92 3.49 13.41 2.28
N ILE A 93 4.60 13.48 1.53
CA ILE A 93 4.62 14.05 0.19
C ILE A 93 3.68 13.28 -0.75
N LEU A 94 3.74 11.93 -0.73
CA LEU A 94 2.84 11.08 -1.50
C LEU A 94 1.37 11.27 -1.08
N GLY A 95 1.12 11.45 0.22
CA GLY A 95 -0.20 11.75 0.77
C GLY A 95 -0.76 13.07 0.24
N PHE A 96 0.05 14.14 0.27
CA PHE A 96 -0.34 15.44 -0.29
C PHE A 96 -0.57 15.37 -1.79
N ALA A 97 0.29 14.67 -2.55
CA ALA A 97 0.08 14.47 -3.98
C ALA A 97 -1.24 13.73 -4.29
N SER A 98 -1.66 12.84 -3.40
CA SER A 98 -2.89 12.06 -3.53
C SER A 98 -4.13 12.76 -2.99
N GLN A 99 -4.00 13.95 -2.37
CA GLN A 99 -5.10 14.62 -1.66
C GLN A 99 -6.31 14.89 -2.55
N GLN A 100 -6.10 15.33 -3.80
CA GLN A 100 -7.19 15.59 -4.74
C GLN A 100 -7.96 14.31 -5.10
N LEU A 101 -7.24 13.19 -5.28
CA LEU A 101 -7.86 11.89 -5.59
C LEU A 101 -8.78 11.46 -4.44
N PHE A 102 -8.30 11.53 -3.20
CA PHE A 102 -9.12 11.22 -2.03
C PHE A 102 -10.30 12.18 -1.85
N SER A 103 -10.09 13.49 -2.08
CA SER A 103 -11.16 14.50 -2.03
C SER A 103 -12.28 14.20 -3.02
N ASN A 104 -11.93 13.82 -4.26
CA ASN A 104 -12.91 13.46 -5.28
C ASN A 104 -13.65 12.16 -4.93
N LEU A 105 -12.94 11.15 -4.41
CA LEU A 105 -13.54 9.89 -3.99
C LEU A 105 -14.53 10.09 -2.84
N ILE A 106 -14.12 10.83 -1.80
CA ILE A 106 -14.97 11.15 -0.65
C ILE A 106 -16.17 11.96 -1.10
N SER A 107 -15.98 12.96 -1.97
CA SER A 107 -17.07 13.73 -2.57
C SER A 107 -18.07 12.83 -3.30
N GLY A 108 -17.58 11.87 -4.11
CA GLY A 108 -18.44 10.90 -4.80
C GLY A 108 -19.26 10.05 -3.83
N VAL A 109 -18.62 9.48 -2.81
CA VAL A 109 -19.31 8.69 -1.77
C VAL A 109 -20.32 9.55 -1.01
N TYR A 110 -19.95 10.78 -0.67
CA TYR A 110 -20.81 11.74 0.01
C TYR A 110 -22.06 12.06 -0.81
N LEU A 111 -21.91 12.32 -2.11
CA LEU A 111 -23.04 12.55 -3.01
C LEU A 111 -23.99 11.35 -3.05
N VAL A 112 -23.48 10.12 -3.06
CA VAL A 112 -24.31 8.90 -3.08
C VAL A 112 -25.06 8.69 -1.76
N ILE A 113 -24.43 8.98 -0.62
CA ILE A 113 -25.02 8.79 0.70
C ILE A 113 -26.04 9.89 1.00
N VAL A 114 -25.64 11.15 0.85
CA VAL A 114 -26.44 12.32 1.22
C VAL A 114 -27.49 12.64 0.17
N LYS A 115 -27.24 12.27 -1.10
CA LYS A 115 -28.14 12.52 -2.24
C LYS A 115 -28.67 13.97 -2.26
N PRO A 116 -27.79 14.99 -2.24
CA PRO A 116 -28.22 16.39 -2.18
C PRO A 116 -29.04 16.82 -3.41
N PHE A 117 -28.94 16.08 -4.51
CA PHE A 117 -29.73 16.22 -5.72
C PHE A 117 -30.02 14.85 -6.32
N LYS A 118 -31.09 14.76 -7.11
CA LYS A 118 -31.55 13.55 -7.80
C LYS A 118 -31.32 13.68 -9.29
N ILE A 119 -31.40 12.54 -9.98
CA ILE A 119 -31.31 12.47 -11.43
C ILE A 119 -32.49 13.27 -12.02
N GLY A 120 -32.17 14.28 -12.84
CA GLY A 120 -33.16 15.17 -13.45
C GLY A 120 -33.29 16.54 -12.77
N ASP A 121 -32.64 16.77 -11.62
CA ASP A 121 -32.66 18.06 -10.96
C ASP A 121 -31.77 19.07 -11.71
N LEU A 122 -32.28 20.29 -11.89
CA LEU A 122 -31.48 21.43 -12.36
C LEU A 122 -30.58 21.89 -11.22
N VAL A 123 -29.27 21.69 -11.37
CA VAL A 123 -28.26 22.09 -10.38
C VAL A 123 -27.47 23.27 -10.93
N GLN A 124 -27.44 24.37 -10.19
CA GLN A 124 -26.63 25.53 -10.51
C GLN A 124 -25.27 25.40 -9.81
N ILE A 125 -24.20 25.26 -10.58
CA ILE A 125 -22.83 25.29 -10.08
C ILE A 125 -22.36 26.74 -10.13
N GLN A 126 -21.84 27.26 -9.02
CA GLN A 126 -21.37 28.64 -8.96
C GLN A 126 -19.94 28.71 -9.52
N ASP A 127 -19.80 29.20 -10.75
CA ASP A 127 -18.49 29.42 -11.36
C ASP A 127 -17.89 30.73 -10.86
N ASN A 128 -16.78 30.63 -10.14
CA ASN A 128 -15.87 31.76 -9.96
C ASN A 128 -15.28 32.11 -11.32
N ILE A 129 -15.63 33.30 -11.84
CA ILE A 129 -14.93 33.92 -12.94
C ILE A 129 -13.55 34.31 -12.42
N VAL A 130 -12.52 33.58 -12.84
CA VAL A 130 -11.13 34.05 -12.76
C VAL A 130 -10.93 35.05 -13.89
N MET A 131 -10.80 36.33 -13.50
CA MET A 131 -10.35 37.43 -14.37
C MET A 131 -8.88 37.29 -14.75
#